data_AF-A0A9D5FWP8-F1
#
_entry.id   AF-A0A9D5FWP8-F1
#
_cell.length_a   1.000
_cell.length_b   1.000
_cell.length_c   1.000
_cell.angle_alpha   90.00
_cell.angle_beta   90.00
_cell.angle_gamma   90.00
#
_symmetry.space_group_name_H-M   'P 1'
#
loop_
_entity.id
_entity.type
_entity.pdbx_description
1 polymer ?
#
loop_
_entity_poly.entity_id
_entity_poly.type
_entity_poly.pdbx_seq_one_letter_code
_entity_poly.pdbx_strand_id
1 'polypeptide(L)'
;KSAIGAGTKDRFIEKLLAAHKQDHSNPLSIEELKKKAGVLFGQQPLRMNSYNLIDKLTLKSIEEDHIWSKIIVGKKDIDIAGLITKLGNSDWVSRGVEYLEDGNDVCPFCQQHTITPSFRSKLYAFFDEEYKHNISNVQSSREKYKNEVDTIIRSLENLIESLQRQEKLSTFYNNLNSIFSALKAEFFNNIELISSKQKEPSRTIALNNTIDIIDKFNSELTRINTIIIEHNNLVDNFTREKSVLINDIWSFFASEYDATITKHNREIKGKDSAIKNLEAKKGWH
;
A
#
# COMPACT_ATOMS: atom_id res chain seq x y z
N LYS A 1 32.33 -40.52 10.35
CA LYS A 1 31.29 -40.93 9.37
C LYS A 1 29.93 -40.50 9.91
N SER A 2 29.25 -39.62 9.15
CA SER A 2 27.88 -39.10 9.29
C SER A 2 27.52 -38.25 10.52
N ALA A 3 27.69 -36.94 10.39
CA ALA A 3 27.03 -35.91 11.20
C ALA A 3 25.59 -35.64 10.70
N ILE A 4 24.88 -36.67 10.22
CA ILE A 4 23.48 -36.61 9.81
C ILE A 4 22.70 -37.37 10.88
N GLY A 5 22.36 -36.71 11.99
CA GLY A 5 21.57 -37.33 13.07
C GLY A 5 21.87 -36.88 14.50
N ALA A 6 22.94 -36.10 14.74
CA ALA A 6 23.12 -35.41 16.02
C ALA A 6 22.15 -34.21 16.05
N GLY A 7 21.26 -34.14 17.05
CA GLY A 7 20.22 -33.11 17.17
C GLY A 7 18.80 -33.52 16.74
N THR A 8 18.62 -34.56 15.91
CA THR A 8 17.26 -35.06 15.59
C THR A 8 16.70 -35.95 16.70
N LYS A 9 17.55 -36.75 17.33
CA LYS A 9 17.19 -37.58 18.50
C LYS A 9 16.91 -36.70 19.72
N ASP A 10 17.77 -35.72 19.99
CA ASP A 10 17.60 -34.82 21.13
C ASP A 10 16.31 -34.02 21.01
N ARG A 11 16.05 -33.44 19.83
CA ARG A 11 14.80 -32.72 19.55
C ARG A 11 13.56 -33.59 19.62
N PHE A 12 13.65 -34.86 19.23
CA PHE A 12 12.55 -35.81 19.39
C PHE A 12 12.27 -36.08 20.88
N ILE A 13 13.33 -36.34 21.66
CA ILE A 13 13.22 -36.59 23.11
C ILE A 13 12.66 -35.35 23.82
N GLU A 14 13.15 -34.14 23.50
CA GLU A 14 12.62 -32.89 24.05
C GLU A 14 11.11 -32.74 23.81
N LYS A 15 10.66 -32.98 22.57
CA LYS A 15 9.24 -32.89 22.22
C LYS A 15 8.41 -33.99 22.89
N LEU A 16 8.93 -35.22 22.96
CA LEU A 16 8.27 -36.32 23.62
C LEU A 16 8.09 -36.05 25.12
N LEU A 17 9.14 -35.58 25.80
CA LEU A 17 9.08 -35.22 27.22
C LEU A 17 8.15 -34.02 27.46
N ALA A 18 8.09 -33.05 26.53
CA ALA A 18 7.15 -31.95 26.61
C ALA A 18 5.69 -32.43 26.47
N ALA A 19 5.43 -33.35 25.54
CA ALA A 19 4.11 -33.94 25.34
C ALA A 19 3.68 -34.81 26.53
N HIS A 20 4.60 -35.58 27.12
CA HIS A 20 4.35 -36.41 28.31
C HIS A 20 3.89 -35.62 29.54
N LYS A 21 4.24 -34.32 29.63
CA LYS A 21 3.75 -33.43 30.70
C LYS A 21 2.28 -33.02 30.52
N GLN A 22 1.71 -33.20 29.33
CA GLN A 22 0.31 -32.91 29.05
C GLN A 22 -0.54 -34.17 29.27
N ASP A 23 -1.86 -34.02 29.24
CA ASP A 23 -2.76 -35.18 29.30
C ASP A 23 -2.55 -36.07 28.07
N HIS A 24 -2.29 -37.35 28.33
CA HIS A 24 -2.08 -38.40 27.33
C HIS A 24 -2.78 -39.69 27.72
N SER A 25 -3.80 -39.61 28.58
CA SER A 25 -4.51 -40.76 29.15
C SER A 25 -5.42 -41.49 28.15
N ASN A 26 -5.84 -40.82 27.08
CA ASN A 26 -6.71 -41.38 26.04
C ASN A 26 -6.25 -40.96 24.63
N PRO A 27 -5.09 -41.45 24.14
CA PRO A 27 -4.60 -41.10 22.82
C PRO A 27 -5.43 -41.74 21.71
N LEU A 28 -5.43 -41.12 20.52
CA LEU A 28 -5.95 -41.76 19.32
C LEU A 28 -5.11 -42.98 18.94
N SER A 29 -5.75 -43.97 18.32
CA SER A 29 -5.04 -45.15 17.81
C SER A 29 -4.11 -44.79 16.65
N ILE A 30 -3.04 -45.56 16.48
CA ILE A 30 -2.08 -45.37 15.38
C ILE A 30 -2.76 -45.42 13.99
N GLU A 31 -3.80 -46.23 13.82
CA GLU A 31 -4.53 -46.36 12.56
C GLU A 31 -5.41 -45.13 12.28
N GLU A 32 -6.05 -44.55 13.30
CA GLU A 32 -6.77 -43.28 13.16
C GLU A 32 -5.83 -42.11 12.83
N LEU A 33 -4.66 -42.07 13.48
CA LEU A 33 -3.62 -41.08 13.20
C LEU A 33 -3.11 -41.18 11.76
N LYS A 34 -2.81 -42.40 11.27
CA LYS A 34 -2.41 -42.62 9.87
C LYS A 34 -3.50 -42.20 8.89
N LYS A 35 -4.77 -42.52 9.17
CA LYS A 35 -5.91 -42.11 8.34
C LYS A 35 -6.03 -40.59 8.25
N LYS A 36 -5.99 -39.89 9.38
CA LYS A 36 -6.01 -38.41 9.42
C LYS A 36 -4.79 -37.82 8.72
N ALA A 37 -3.62 -38.45 8.88
CA ALA A 37 -2.37 -38.00 8.27
C ALA A 37 -2.38 -38.08 6.74
N GLY A 38 -2.97 -39.13 6.17
CA GLY A 38 -3.13 -39.28 4.72
C GLY A 38 -3.96 -38.15 4.08
N VAL A 39 -4.80 -37.48 4.85
CA VAL A 39 -5.62 -36.34 4.39
C VAL A 39 -4.91 -35.00 4.66
N LEU A 40 -4.34 -34.80 5.86
CA LEU A 40 -3.85 -33.49 6.33
C LEU A 40 -2.37 -33.20 6.04
N PHE A 41 -1.56 -34.19 5.65
CA PHE A 41 -0.16 -33.98 5.24
C PHE A 41 0.04 -33.94 3.72
N GLY A 42 -1.05 -33.78 2.95
CA GLY A 42 -0.98 -33.41 1.53
C GLY A 42 -0.45 -31.99 1.29
N GLN A 43 -0.50 -31.51 0.05
CA GLN A 43 -0.03 -30.16 -0.29
C GLN A 43 -0.92 -29.10 0.35
N GLN A 44 -0.35 -28.33 1.27
CA GLN A 44 -1.07 -27.27 1.97
C GLN A 44 -1.34 -26.10 1.02
N PRO A 45 -2.60 -25.61 0.92
CA PRO A 45 -2.88 -24.39 0.19
C PRO A 45 -2.16 -23.20 0.85
N LEU A 46 -1.53 -22.37 0.02
CA LEU A 46 -0.83 -21.17 0.50
C LEU A 46 -1.82 -20.06 0.80
N ARG A 47 -1.57 -19.31 1.88
CA ARG A 47 -2.36 -18.12 2.23
C ARG A 47 -2.15 -17.03 1.20
N MET A 48 -3.21 -16.28 0.90
CA MET A 48 -3.20 -15.15 -0.01
C MET A 48 -3.33 -13.83 0.76
N ASN A 49 -2.65 -12.78 0.31
CA ASN A 49 -2.77 -11.45 0.91
C ASN A 49 -3.93 -10.70 0.26
N SER A 50 -4.74 -10.02 1.06
CA SER A 50 -5.79 -9.13 0.55
C SER A 50 -5.18 -7.90 -0.13
N TYR A 51 -5.90 -7.37 -1.11
CA TYR A 51 -5.56 -6.13 -1.80
C TYR A 51 -6.11 -4.92 -1.05
N ASN A 52 -5.33 -3.85 -1.03
CA ASN A 52 -5.80 -2.57 -0.51
C ASN A 52 -6.71 -1.88 -1.53
N LEU A 53 -7.76 -1.22 -1.04
CA LEU A 53 -8.62 -0.38 -1.88
C LEU A 53 -7.91 0.95 -2.17
N ILE A 54 -8.27 1.57 -3.29
CA ILE A 54 -7.77 2.89 -3.67
C ILE A 54 -8.44 3.93 -2.76
N ASP A 55 -7.63 4.74 -2.06
CA ASP A 55 -8.13 5.95 -1.40
C ASP A 55 -8.35 7.05 -2.45
N LYS A 56 -9.59 7.53 -2.53
CA LYS A 56 -10.03 8.50 -3.54
C LYS A 56 -10.18 9.91 -2.99
N LEU A 57 -9.97 10.12 -1.68
CA LEU A 57 -10.25 11.40 -1.02
C LEU A 57 -9.34 12.53 -1.52
N THR A 58 -8.05 12.24 -1.70
CA THR A 58 -7.07 13.20 -2.21
C THR A 58 -7.43 13.66 -3.63
N LEU A 59 -7.68 12.71 -4.54
CA LEU A 59 -8.08 13.02 -5.91
C LEU A 59 -9.37 13.81 -5.95
N LYS A 60 -10.40 13.38 -5.20
CA LYS A 60 -11.68 14.10 -5.11
C LYS A 60 -11.48 15.56 -4.72
N SER A 61 -10.72 15.80 -3.65
CA SER A 61 -10.46 17.15 -3.14
C SER A 61 -9.76 18.03 -4.17
N ILE A 62 -8.88 17.45 -4.99
CA ILE A 62 -8.19 18.20 -6.03
C ILE A 62 -9.13 18.43 -7.22
N GLU A 63 -9.83 17.40 -7.70
CA GLU A 63 -10.73 17.46 -8.86
C GLU A 63 -11.86 18.48 -8.68
N GLU A 64 -12.37 18.62 -7.45
CA GLU A 64 -13.47 19.53 -7.10
C GLU A 64 -13.00 20.94 -6.70
N ASP A 65 -11.69 21.23 -6.69
CA ASP A 65 -11.18 22.53 -6.24
C ASP A 65 -11.63 23.68 -7.16
N HIS A 66 -12.15 24.75 -6.56
CA HIS A 66 -12.58 25.97 -7.25
C HIS A 66 -11.44 26.69 -8.02
N ILE A 67 -10.18 26.39 -7.74
CA ILE A 67 -9.03 26.98 -8.46
C ILE A 67 -9.10 26.71 -9.97
N TRP A 68 -9.71 25.60 -10.37
CA TRP A 68 -9.88 25.21 -11.77
C TRP A 68 -10.87 26.11 -12.51
N SER A 69 -11.93 26.55 -11.83
CA SER A 69 -12.95 27.45 -12.39
C SER A 69 -12.68 28.94 -12.11
N LYS A 70 -11.74 29.28 -11.23
CA LYS A 70 -11.33 30.66 -10.95
C LYS A 70 -10.63 31.27 -12.17
N ILE A 71 -11.10 32.42 -12.66
CA ILE A 71 -10.38 33.23 -13.66
C ILE A 71 -9.22 33.94 -12.94
N ILE A 72 -7.97 33.59 -13.29
CA ILE A 72 -6.77 34.17 -12.68
C ILE A 72 -6.21 35.22 -13.64
N VAL A 73 -6.47 36.49 -13.35
CA VAL A 73 -5.99 37.64 -14.12
C VAL A 73 -5.41 38.68 -13.17
N GLY A 74 -4.65 39.63 -13.72
CA GLY A 74 -4.11 40.74 -12.95
C GLY A 74 -5.18 41.68 -12.40
N LYS A 75 -4.74 42.57 -11.51
CA LYS A 75 -5.56 43.53 -10.79
C LYS A 75 -6.31 44.48 -11.72
N LYS A 76 -7.61 44.66 -11.51
CA LYS A 76 -8.50 45.41 -12.42
C LYS A 76 -8.49 46.93 -12.24
N ASP A 77 -7.98 47.43 -11.13
CA ASP A 77 -8.04 48.86 -10.74
C ASP A 77 -6.78 49.66 -11.15
N ILE A 78 -5.98 49.12 -12.08
CA ILE A 78 -4.76 49.76 -12.57
C ILE A 78 -5.01 50.26 -14.00
N ASP A 79 -4.43 51.42 -14.31
CA ASP A 79 -4.54 52.11 -15.60
C ASP A 79 -4.31 51.20 -16.84
N ILE A 80 -3.35 50.27 -16.77
CA ILE A 80 -3.07 49.34 -17.87
C ILE A 80 -4.10 48.20 -18.01
N ALA A 81 -4.91 47.94 -16.99
CA ALA A 81 -5.83 46.80 -16.93
C ALA A 81 -6.95 46.89 -17.96
N GLY A 82 -7.39 48.10 -18.32
CA GLY A 82 -8.51 48.32 -19.23
C GLY A 82 -8.26 47.72 -20.61
N LEU A 83 -7.09 47.96 -21.21
CA LEU A 83 -6.74 47.40 -22.52
C LEU A 83 -6.50 45.89 -22.44
N ILE A 84 -5.81 45.42 -21.41
CA ILE A 84 -5.49 43.99 -21.22
C ILE A 84 -6.78 43.16 -21.10
N THR A 85 -7.72 43.66 -20.30
CA THR A 85 -9.03 43.01 -20.10
C THR A 85 -9.84 43.01 -21.39
N LYS A 86 -9.87 44.15 -22.12
CA LYS A 86 -10.60 44.27 -23.38
C LYS A 86 -10.07 43.31 -24.45
N LEU A 87 -8.76 43.10 -24.51
CA LEU A 87 -8.13 42.19 -25.47
C LEU A 87 -8.12 40.73 -25.01
N GLY A 88 -8.47 40.45 -23.74
CA GLY A 88 -8.40 39.10 -23.17
C GLY A 88 -6.99 38.52 -23.18
N ASN A 89 -5.95 39.36 -23.12
CA ASN A 89 -4.56 38.94 -23.36
C ASN A 89 -3.69 38.93 -22.09
N SER A 90 -4.30 38.84 -20.90
CA SER A 90 -3.59 38.82 -19.61
C SER A 90 -2.47 37.77 -19.58
N ASP A 91 -2.73 36.55 -20.07
CA ASP A 91 -1.74 35.47 -20.08
C ASP A 91 -0.56 35.78 -21.03
N TRP A 92 -0.85 36.43 -22.17
CA TRP A 92 0.19 36.89 -23.09
C TRP A 92 1.04 37.99 -22.46
N VAL A 93 0.42 38.95 -21.77
CA VAL A 93 1.14 40.01 -21.06
C VAL A 93 2.01 39.42 -19.95
N SER A 94 1.48 38.48 -19.16
CA SER A 94 2.23 37.82 -18.08
C SER A 94 3.48 37.13 -18.60
N ARG A 95 3.37 36.35 -19.68
CA ARG A 95 4.54 35.73 -20.33
C ARG A 95 5.48 36.78 -20.91
N GLY A 96 4.92 37.88 -21.44
CA GLY A 96 5.70 38.97 -22.00
C GLY A 96 6.60 39.67 -20.96
N VAL A 97 6.15 39.75 -19.70
CA VAL A 97 6.92 40.31 -18.59
C VAL A 97 8.24 39.56 -18.37
N GLU A 98 8.28 38.25 -18.60
CA GLU A 98 9.48 37.42 -18.41
C GLU A 98 10.62 37.78 -19.36
N TYR A 99 10.32 38.45 -20.48
CA TYR A 99 11.31 38.90 -21.45
C TYR A 99 11.85 40.31 -21.17
N LEU A 100 11.36 40.98 -20.11
CA LEU A 100 11.83 42.31 -19.75
C LEU A 100 13.09 42.22 -18.88
N GLU A 101 14.22 42.69 -19.40
CA GLU A 101 15.48 42.77 -18.65
C GLU A 101 15.44 43.90 -17.63
N ASP A 102 15.89 43.67 -16.40
CA ASP A 102 15.98 44.71 -15.37
C ASP A 102 16.99 45.79 -15.74
N GLY A 103 16.61 47.05 -15.55
CA GLY A 103 17.45 48.20 -15.89
C GLY A 103 17.52 48.55 -17.39
N ASN A 104 16.90 47.76 -18.27
CA ASN A 104 16.76 48.03 -19.69
C ASN A 104 15.38 48.66 -20.00
N ASP A 105 15.37 49.74 -20.78
CA ASP A 105 14.16 50.44 -21.20
C ASP A 105 13.71 50.08 -22.65
N VAL A 106 14.52 49.32 -23.38
CA VAL A 106 14.19 48.81 -24.71
C VAL A 106 13.19 47.66 -24.60
N CYS A 107 12.04 47.81 -25.27
CA CYS A 107 11.02 46.78 -25.31
C CYS A 107 11.44 45.64 -26.24
N PRO A 108 11.39 44.36 -25.80
CA PRO A 108 11.78 43.22 -26.63
C PRO A 108 10.84 42.97 -27.82
N PHE A 109 9.64 43.56 -27.81
CA PHE A 109 8.62 43.38 -28.85
C PHE A 109 8.70 44.44 -29.95
N CYS A 110 8.76 45.72 -29.58
CA CYS A 110 8.80 46.82 -30.55
C CYS A 110 10.19 47.42 -30.76
N GLN A 111 11.18 47.01 -29.96
CA GLN A 111 12.57 47.46 -30.01
C GLN A 111 12.75 48.97 -29.77
N GLN A 112 11.77 49.62 -29.14
CA GLN A 112 11.80 51.04 -28.77
C GLN A 112 11.94 51.23 -27.25
N HIS A 113 12.50 52.37 -26.84
CA HIS A 113 12.65 52.80 -25.43
C HIS A 113 11.29 53.14 -24.78
N THR A 114 10.51 52.12 -24.46
CA THR A 114 9.11 52.23 -24.00
C THR A 114 8.90 51.61 -22.62
N ILE A 115 9.85 50.84 -22.11
CA ILE A 115 9.80 50.18 -20.79
C ILE A 115 10.29 51.16 -19.71
N THR A 116 9.60 52.30 -19.60
CA THR A 116 9.91 53.32 -18.58
C THR A 116 9.71 52.77 -17.16
N PRO A 117 10.37 53.34 -16.13
CA PRO A 117 10.18 52.92 -14.74
C PRO A 117 8.72 52.97 -14.26
N SER A 118 7.96 53.97 -14.72
CA SER A 118 6.52 54.12 -14.42
C SER A 118 5.71 53.00 -15.06
N PHE A 119 5.96 52.68 -16.33
CA PHE A 119 5.30 51.57 -17.02
C PHE A 119 5.60 50.22 -16.34
N ARG A 120 6.86 49.96 -16.01
CA ARG A 120 7.28 48.76 -15.29
C ARG A 120 6.58 48.62 -13.94
N SER A 121 6.47 49.71 -13.19
CA SER A 121 5.76 49.73 -11.89
C SER A 121 4.28 49.39 -12.06
N LYS A 122 3.59 49.95 -13.07
CA LYS A 122 2.20 49.60 -13.37
C LYS A 122 2.05 48.14 -13.78
N LEU A 123 3.00 47.61 -14.55
CA LEU A 123 3.00 46.22 -15.02
C LEU A 123 3.17 45.21 -13.88
N TYR A 124 4.10 45.47 -12.95
CA TYR A 124 4.26 44.63 -11.77
C TYR A 124 3.10 44.77 -10.78
N ALA A 125 2.54 45.97 -10.64
CA ALA A 125 1.35 46.17 -9.82
C ALA A 125 0.12 45.42 -10.38
N PHE A 126 0.05 45.22 -11.70
CA PHE A 126 -1.01 44.43 -12.33
C PHE A 126 -0.93 42.94 -11.96
N PHE A 127 0.26 42.37 -11.87
CA PHE A 127 0.46 40.98 -11.40
C PHE A 127 0.84 40.96 -9.92
N ASP A 128 -0.14 41.27 -9.07
CA ASP A 128 0.01 41.40 -7.63
C ASP A 128 0.19 40.07 -6.89
N GLU A 129 0.22 40.15 -5.55
CA GLU A 129 0.40 38.99 -4.69
C GLU A 129 -0.77 38.01 -4.75
N GLU A 130 -2.01 38.46 -5.00
CA GLU A 130 -3.14 37.55 -5.21
C GLU A 130 -2.96 36.75 -6.50
N TYR A 131 -2.58 37.41 -7.60
CA TYR A 131 -2.29 36.74 -8.86
C TYR A 131 -1.20 35.66 -8.66
N LYS A 132 -0.06 36.04 -8.09
CA LYS A 132 1.06 35.12 -7.84
C LYS A 132 0.67 33.96 -6.94
N HIS A 133 -0.11 34.23 -5.88
CA HIS A 133 -0.61 33.19 -4.98
C HIS A 133 -1.49 32.17 -5.71
N ASN A 134 -2.41 32.63 -6.56
CA ASN A 134 -3.26 31.72 -7.33
C ASN A 134 -2.45 30.89 -8.34
N ILE A 135 -1.44 31.49 -9.00
CA ILE A 135 -0.53 30.73 -9.89
C ILE A 135 0.21 29.64 -9.11
N SER A 136 0.74 29.97 -7.93
CA SER A 136 1.40 29.01 -7.05
C SER A 136 0.45 27.89 -6.60
N ASN A 137 -0.80 28.21 -6.29
CA ASN A 137 -1.82 27.22 -5.93
C ASN A 137 -2.12 26.25 -7.08
N VAL A 138 -2.21 26.73 -8.33
CA VAL A 138 -2.37 25.88 -9.51
C VAL A 138 -1.15 24.94 -9.66
N GLN A 139 0.07 25.46 -9.50
CA GLN A 139 1.30 24.65 -9.58
C GLN A 139 1.34 23.57 -8.50
N SER A 140 1.07 23.92 -7.25
CA SER A 140 1.03 22.97 -6.14
C SER A 140 -0.05 21.90 -6.34
N SER A 141 -1.23 22.29 -6.81
CA SER A 141 -2.34 21.36 -7.07
C SER A 141 -2.00 20.39 -8.19
N ARG A 142 -1.31 20.84 -9.24
CA ARG A 142 -0.80 19.95 -10.30
C ARG A 142 0.18 18.92 -9.77
N GLU A 143 1.16 19.35 -8.97
CA GLU A 143 2.17 18.45 -8.43
C GLU A 143 1.54 17.39 -7.54
N LYS A 144 0.61 17.80 -6.67
CA LYS A 144 -0.17 16.87 -5.84
C LYS A 144 -0.95 15.88 -6.69
N TYR A 145 -1.69 16.37 -7.69
CA TYR A 145 -2.49 15.50 -8.56
C TYR A 145 -1.62 14.48 -9.29
N LYS A 146 -0.51 14.93 -9.90
CA LYS A 146 0.40 14.06 -10.63
C LYS A 146 1.04 12.99 -9.72
N ASN A 147 1.51 13.40 -8.54
CA ASN A 147 2.12 12.46 -7.59
C ASN A 147 1.13 11.39 -7.12
N GLU A 148 -0.13 11.78 -6.88
CA GLU A 148 -1.20 10.86 -6.49
C GLU A 148 -1.52 9.88 -7.62
N VAL A 149 -1.73 10.39 -8.84
CA VAL A 149 -1.95 9.58 -10.05
C VAL A 149 -0.81 8.60 -10.30
N ASP A 150 0.44 9.05 -10.24
CA ASP A 150 1.62 8.20 -10.47
C ASP A 150 1.72 7.10 -9.40
N THR A 151 1.31 7.39 -8.16
CA THR A 151 1.28 6.41 -7.06
C THR A 151 0.20 5.36 -7.28
N ILE A 152 -1.01 5.78 -7.63
CA ILE A 152 -2.12 4.89 -7.92
C ILE A 152 -1.78 4.01 -9.13
N ILE A 153 -1.30 4.59 -10.23
CA ILE A 153 -0.94 3.83 -11.45
C ILE A 153 0.07 2.74 -11.14
N ARG A 154 1.17 3.06 -10.43
CA ARG A 154 2.20 2.07 -10.07
C ARG A 154 1.65 0.96 -9.18
N SER A 155 0.79 1.32 -8.21
CA SER A 155 0.16 0.33 -7.33
C SER A 155 -0.73 -0.64 -8.11
N LEU A 156 -1.55 -0.10 -9.02
CA LEU A 156 -2.50 -0.89 -9.81
C LEU A 156 -1.83 -1.74 -10.89
N GLU A 157 -0.73 -1.28 -11.49
CA GLU A 157 0.09 -2.09 -12.41
C GLU A 157 0.62 -3.35 -11.71
N ASN A 158 1.24 -3.18 -10.55
CA ASN A 158 1.74 -4.30 -9.75
C ASN A 158 0.61 -5.26 -9.32
N LEU A 159 -0.55 -4.71 -8.97
CA LEU A 159 -1.73 -5.50 -8.59
C LEU A 159 -2.22 -6.35 -9.76
N ILE A 160 -2.40 -5.76 -10.94
CA ILE A 160 -2.91 -6.44 -12.14
C ILE A 160 -1.95 -7.52 -12.59
N GLU A 161 -0.64 -7.26 -12.56
CA GLU A 161 0.39 -8.25 -12.89
C GLU A 161 0.37 -9.43 -11.89
N SER A 162 0.19 -9.15 -10.60
CA SER A 162 0.03 -10.18 -9.57
C SER A 162 -1.22 -11.02 -9.80
N LEU A 163 -2.34 -10.42 -10.18
CA LEU A 163 -3.59 -11.15 -10.42
C LEU A 163 -3.47 -12.11 -11.60
N GLN A 164 -2.79 -11.71 -12.67
CA GLN A 164 -2.59 -12.54 -13.85
C GLN A 164 -1.84 -13.86 -13.54
N ARG A 165 -0.92 -13.83 -12.57
CA ARG A 165 -0.16 -15.02 -12.13
C ARG A 165 -0.96 -15.97 -11.23
N GLN A 166 -2.07 -15.51 -10.68
CA GLN A 166 -2.88 -16.29 -9.74
C GLN A 166 -4.05 -16.93 -10.49
N GLU A 167 -3.91 -18.21 -10.83
CA GLU A 167 -4.92 -18.98 -11.60
C GLU A 167 -6.34 -18.80 -11.03
N LYS A 168 -6.49 -18.87 -9.70
CA LYS A 168 -7.77 -18.73 -8.98
C LYS A 168 -8.45 -17.35 -9.17
N LEU A 169 -7.69 -16.31 -9.48
CA LEU A 169 -8.20 -14.94 -9.65
C LEU A 169 -8.11 -14.43 -11.10
N SER A 170 -7.57 -15.25 -12.01
CA SER A 170 -7.33 -14.88 -13.41
C SER A 170 -8.58 -14.41 -14.16
N THR A 171 -9.77 -14.89 -13.77
CA THR A 171 -11.05 -14.48 -14.36
C THR A 171 -11.39 -13.00 -14.16
N PHE A 172 -10.82 -12.36 -13.13
CA PHE A 172 -11.04 -10.94 -12.84
C PHE A 172 -10.14 -10.01 -13.65
N TYR A 173 -9.05 -10.56 -14.22
CA TYR A 173 -7.99 -9.79 -14.87
C TYR A 173 -8.53 -8.88 -15.98
N ASN A 174 -9.29 -9.42 -16.93
CA ASN A 174 -9.78 -8.66 -18.08
C ASN A 174 -10.65 -7.47 -17.67
N ASN A 175 -11.55 -7.67 -16.70
CA ASN A 175 -12.45 -6.61 -16.22
C ASN A 175 -11.68 -5.52 -15.47
N LEU A 176 -10.83 -5.89 -14.50
CA LEU A 176 -10.02 -4.94 -13.75
C LEU A 176 -9.05 -4.17 -14.66
N ASN A 177 -8.42 -4.84 -15.61
CA ASN A 177 -7.51 -4.20 -16.55
C ASN A 177 -8.26 -3.20 -17.45
N SER A 178 -9.48 -3.52 -17.88
CA SER A 178 -10.33 -2.59 -18.64
C SER A 178 -10.72 -1.35 -17.83
N ILE A 179 -11.17 -1.52 -16.57
CA ILE A 179 -11.49 -0.41 -15.67
C ILE A 179 -10.23 0.44 -15.41
N PHE A 180 -9.07 -0.20 -15.22
CA PHE A 180 -7.81 0.50 -15.02
C PHE A 180 -7.37 1.30 -16.24
N SER A 181 -7.53 0.76 -17.45
CA SER A 181 -7.26 1.51 -18.68
C SER A 181 -8.16 2.74 -18.81
N ALA A 182 -9.44 2.63 -18.46
CA ALA A 182 -10.36 3.77 -18.44
C ALA A 182 -9.92 4.82 -17.40
N LEU A 183 -9.54 4.38 -16.19
CA LEU A 183 -9.06 5.27 -15.14
C LEU A 183 -7.78 6.02 -15.56
N LYS A 184 -6.82 5.31 -16.18
CA LYS A 184 -5.60 5.91 -16.74
C LYS A 184 -5.90 6.99 -17.78
N ALA A 185 -6.81 6.70 -18.71
CA ALA A 185 -7.21 7.67 -19.72
C ALA A 185 -7.77 8.94 -19.08
N GLU A 186 -8.61 8.78 -18.05
CA GLU A 186 -9.20 9.93 -17.34
C GLU A 186 -8.17 10.74 -16.56
N PHE A 187 -7.22 10.07 -15.91
CA PHE A 187 -6.10 10.74 -15.26
C PHE A 187 -5.28 11.57 -16.24
N PHE A 188 -4.99 11.04 -17.43
CA PHE A 188 -4.24 11.77 -18.45
C PHE A 188 -5.03 12.95 -19.02
N ASN A 189 -6.35 12.80 -19.24
CA ASN A 189 -7.21 13.91 -19.63
C ASN A 189 -7.14 15.06 -18.62
N ASN A 190 -7.23 14.75 -17.32
CA ASN A 190 -7.12 15.74 -16.25
C ASN A 190 -5.73 16.39 -16.21
N ILE A 191 -4.65 15.64 -16.42
CA ILE A 191 -3.29 16.20 -16.50
C ILE A 191 -3.16 17.21 -17.66
N GLU A 192 -3.77 16.93 -18.81
CA GLU A 192 -3.79 17.86 -19.95
C GLU A 192 -4.62 19.12 -19.65
N LEU A 193 -5.80 18.95 -19.02
CA LEU A 193 -6.61 20.08 -18.57
C LEU A 193 -5.83 20.97 -17.60
N ILE A 194 -5.24 20.39 -16.55
CA ILE A 194 -4.40 21.10 -15.58
C ILE A 194 -3.24 21.83 -16.29
N SER A 195 -2.59 21.17 -17.25
CA SER A 195 -1.48 21.77 -18.02
C SER A 195 -1.95 22.93 -18.89
N SER A 196 -3.17 22.88 -19.43
CA SER A 196 -3.78 24.00 -20.15
C SER A 196 -4.05 25.20 -19.23
N LYS A 197 -4.55 24.95 -18.01
CA LYS A 197 -4.78 25.97 -16.98
C LYS A 197 -3.48 26.65 -16.53
N GLN A 198 -2.38 25.92 -16.48
CA GLN A 198 -1.06 26.52 -16.19
C GLN A 198 -0.58 27.45 -17.29
N LYS A 199 -0.80 27.08 -18.56
CA LYS A 199 -0.41 27.90 -19.72
C LYS A 199 -1.30 29.11 -19.89
N GLU A 200 -2.57 28.98 -19.51
CA GLU A 200 -3.61 30.00 -19.64
C GLU A 200 -4.40 30.16 -18.32
N PRO A 201 -3.80 30.79 -17.28
CA PRO A 201 -4.46 30.98 -15.98
C PRO A 201 -5.78 31.75 -16.04
N SER A 202 -5.96 32.60 -17.05
CA SER A 202 -7.22 33.30 -17.29
C SER A 202 -8.38 32.38 -17.71
N ARG A 203 -8.08 31.18 -18.23
CA ARG A 203 -9.08 30.22 -18.71
C ARG A 203 -9.68 29.41 -17.58
N THR A 204 -10.99 29.19 -17.61
CA THR A 204 -11.68 28.27 -16.70
C THR A 204 -11.65 26.85 -17.26
N ILE A 205 -11.39 25.86 -16.40
CA ILE A 205 -11.50 24.45 -16.72
C ILE A 205 -12.32 23.73 -15.65
N ALA A 206 -12.81 22.54 -15.99
CA ALA A 206 -13.38 21.60 -15.03
C ALA A 206 -12.64 20.27 -15.21
N LEU A 207 -12.20 19.66 -14.12
CA LEU A 207 -11.62 18.33 -14.17
C LEU A 207 -12.71 17.27 -14.23
N ASN A 208 -12.42 16.17 -14.91
CA ASN A 208 -13.31 15.03 -14.99
C ASN A 208 -13.25 14.27 -13.66
N ASN A 209 -14.41 13.91 -13.13
CA ASN A 209 -14.51 13.19 -11.87
C ASN A 209 -14.10 11.72 -12.05
N THR A 210 -13.12 11.26 -11.28
CA THR A 210 -12.59 9.88 -11.37
C THR A 210 -13.21 8.92 -10.36
N ILE A 211 -14.03 9.42 -9.43
CA ILE A 211 -14.58 8.69 -8.28
C ILE A 211 -15.41 7.49 -8.70
N ASP A 212 -16.28 7.64 -9.70
CA ASP A 212 -17.12 6.55 -10.17
C ASP A 212 -16.32 5.40 -10.77
N ILE A 213 -15.21 5.70 -11.45
CA ILE A 213 -14.32 4.69 -12.03
C ILE A 213 -13.55 3.99 -10.90
N ILE A 214 -13.05 4.77 -9.93
CA ILE A 214 -12.37 4.24 -8.74
C ILE A 214 -13.31 3.34 -7.93
N ASP A 215 -14.58 3.70 -7.77
CA ASP A 215 -15.56 2.90 -7.04
C ASP A 215 -15.89 1.58 -7.74
N LYS A 216 -15.96 1.58 -9.07
CA LYS A 216 -16.08 0.35 -9.86
C LYS A 216 -14.87 -0.54 -9.65
N PHE A 217 -13.66 0.03 -9.65
CA PHE A 217 -12.43 -0.73 -9.41
C PHE A 217 -12.39 -1.32 -7.99
N ASN A 218 -12.69 -0.51 -6.98
CA ASN A 218 -12.74 -0.92 -5.58
C ASN A 218 -13.83 -1.98 -5.31
N SER A 219 -14.94 -1.93 -6.02
CA SER A 219 -16.00 -2.94 -5.93
C SER A 219 -15.51 -4.31 -6.41
N GLU A 220 -14.79 -4.36 -7.55
CA GLU A 220 -14.17 -5.60 -8.03
C GLU A 220 -13.07 -6.11 -7.09
N LEU A 221 -12.24 -5.22 -6.54
CA LEU A 221 -11.25 -5.60 -5.52
C LEU A 221 -11.91 -6.17 -4.26
N THR A 222 -13.04 -5.62 -3.83
CA THR A 222 -13.79 -6.13 -2.67
C THR A 222 -14.29 -7.55 -2.93
N ARG A 223 -14.74 -7.82 -4.15
CA ARG A 223 -15.18 -9.16 -4.59
C ARG A 223 -14.02 -10.16 -4.57
N ILE A 224 -12.84 -9.76 -5.04
CA ILE A 224 -11.60 -10.56 -4.96
C ILE A 224 -11.19 -10.81 -3.51
N ASN A 225 -11.21 -9.77 -2.67
CA ASN A 225 -10.86 -9.88 -1.26
C ASN A 225 -11.78 -10.85 -0.52
N THR A 226 -13.06 -10.91 -0.89
CA THR A 226 -13.99 -11.90 -0.35
C THR A 226 -13.53 -13.33 -0.66
N ILE A 227 -13.15 -13.62 -1.90
CA ILE A 227 -12.61 -14.92 -2.32
C ILE A 227 -11.30 -15.26 -1.58
N ILE A 228 -10.44 -14.26 -1.38
CA ILE A 228 -9.19 -14.42 -0.62
C ILE A 228 -9.47 -14.75 0.84
N ILE A 229 -10.44 -14.09 1.47
CA ILE A 229 -10.84 -14.37 2.85
C ILE A 229 -11.39 -15.78 2.96
N GLU A 230 -12.30 -16.18 2.07
CA GLU A 230 -12.85 -17.54 2.04
C GLU A 230 -11.74 -18.59 1.86
N HIS A 231 -10.81 -18.34 0.94
CA HIS A 231 -9.64 -19.19 0.73
C HIS A 231 -8.80 -19.31 2.01
N ASN A 232 -8.46 -18.18 2.63
CA ASN A 232 -7.64 -18.14 3.83
C ASN A 232 -8.31 -18.84 5.01
N ASN A 233 -9.63 -18.76 5.15
CA ASN A 233 -10.38 -19.50 6.16
C ASN A 233 -10.23 -21.03 5.96
N LEU A 234 -10.22 -21.51 4.71
CA LEU A 234 -9.94 -22.91 4.40
C LEU A 234 -8.49 -23.28 4.75
N VAL A 235 -7.52 -22.40 4.47
CA VAL A 235 -6.11 -22.59 4.85
C VAL A 235 -5.96 -22.66 6.37
N ASP A 236 -6.62 -21.77 7.11
CA ASP A 236 -6.55 -21.72 8.58
C ASP A 236 -7.16 -22.98 9.20
N ASN A 237 -8.30 -23.45 8.68
CA ASN A 237 -8.89 -24.73 9.10
C ASN A 237 -7.96 -25.90 8.82
N PHE A 238 -7.37 -25.98 7.62
CA PHE A 238 -6.40 -27.03 7.29
C PHE A 238 -5.17 -26.98 8.22
N THR A 239 -4.63 -25.78 8.46
CA THR A 239 -3.48 -25.55 9.34
C THR A 239 -3.80 -25.94 10.78
N ARG A 240 -5.00 -25.58 11.26
CA ARG A 240 -5.49 -25.90 12.60
C ARG A 240 -5.65 -27.41 12.76
N GLU A 241 -6.36 -28.08 11.86
CA GLU A 241 -6.56 -29.54 11.90
C GLU A 241 -5.23 -30.30 11.82
N LYS A 242 -4.29 -29.84 11.00
CA LYS A 242 -2.94 -30.40 10.94
C LYS A 242 -2.18 -30.23 12.26
N SER A 243 -2.28 -29.05 12.90
CA SER A 243 -1.66 -28.82 14.21
C SER A 243 -2.29 -29.70 15.30
N VAL A 244 -3.61 -29.88 15.28
CA VAL A 244 -4.32 -30.80 16.18
C VAL A 244 -3.80 -32.22 15.97
N LEU A 245 -3.71 -32.68 14.72
CA LEU A 245 -3.18 -34.01 14.43
C LEU A 245 -1.73 -34.18 14.89
N ILE A 246 -0.87 -33.17 14.75
CA ILE A 246 0.51 -33.23 15.26
C ILE A 246 0.50 -33.42 16.78
N ASN A 247 -0.38 -32.72 17.51
CA ASN A 247 -0.51 -32.88 18.95
C ASN A 247 -1.04 -34.27 19.31
N ASP A 248 -2.04 -34.78 18.58
CA ASP A 248 -2.57 -36.13 18.77
C ASP A 248 -1.49 -37.21 18.56
N ILE A 249 -0.60 -37.03 17.57
CA ILE A 249 0.56 -37.91 17.33
C ILE A 249 1.52 -37.88 18.52
N TRP A 250 1.82 -36.70 19.07
CA TRP A 250 2.68 -36.57 20.25
C TRP A 250 2.05 -37.16 21.51
N SER A 251 0.73 -37.01 21.69
CA SER A 251 -0.02 -37.65 22.77
C SER A 251 0.05 -39.18 22.67
N PHE A 252 -0.05 -39.73 21.46
CA PHE A 252 0.12 -41.17 21.23
C PHE A 252 1.51 -41.65 21.66
N PHE A 253 2.59 -40.98 21.20
CA PHE A 253 3.93 -41.36 21.64
C PHE A 253 4.14 -41.20 23.14
N ALA A 254 3.61 -40.14 23.76
CA ALA A 254 3.68 -39.93 25.20
C ALA A 254 3.05 -41.10 25.97
N SER A 255 1.88 -41.58 25.53
CA SER A 255 1.21 -42.74 26.10
C SER A 255 2.01 -44.03 25.89
N GLU A 256 2.48 -44.30 24.67
CA GLU A 256 3.26 -45.52 24.35
C GLU A 256 4.55 -45.62 25.18
N TYR A 257 5.19 -44.48 25.46
CA TYR A 257 6.42 -44.42 26.25
C TYR A 257 6.22 -44.08 27.72
N ASP A 258 4.99 -43.97 28.22
CA ASP A 258 4.69 -43.47 29.58
C ASP A 258 5.44 -44.26 30.66
N ALA A 259 5.34 -45.60 30.64
CA ALA A 259 6.01 -46.45 31.63
C ALA A 259 7.54 -46.25 31.64
N THR A 260 8.14 -46.08 30.45
CA THR A 260 9.57 -45.87 30.29
C THR A 260 10.00 -44.51 30.82
N ILE A 261 9.28 -43.45 30.43
CA ILE A 261 9.55 -42.07 30.85
C ILE A 261 9.33 -41.93 32.36
N THR A 262 8.23 -42.48 32.88
CA THR A 262 7.92 -42.46 34.31
C THR A 262 8.96 -43.20 35.14
N LYS A 263 9.45 -44.36 34.68
CA LYS A 263 10.56 -45.08 35.33
C LYS A 263 11.84 -44.25 35.33
N HIS A 264 12.22 -43.70 34.18
CA HIS A 264 13.42 -42.88 34.04
C HIS A 264 13.37 -41.64 34.94
N ASN A 265 12.23 -40.94 34.99
CA ASN A 265 12.01 -39.79 35.85
C ASN A 265 12.11 -40.15 37.34
N ARG A 266 11.66 -41.34 37.76
CA ARG A 266 11.84 -41.83 39.14
C ARG A 266 13.31 -42.08 39.46
N GLU A 267 14.07 -42.69 38.55
CA GLU A 267 15.50 -42.94 38.73
C GLU A 267 16.30 -41.64 38.84
N ILE A 268 15.99 -40.63 38.00
CA ILE A 268 16.60 -39.29 38.09
C ILE A 268 16.28 -38.66 39.45
N LYS A 269 15.00 -38.60 39.85
CA LYS A 269 14.61 -38.05 41.16
C LYS A 269 15.31 -38.75 42.32
N GLY A 270 15.50 -40.07 42.23
CA GLY A 270 16.24 -40.85 43.21
C GLY A 270 17.72 -40.44 43.29
N LYS A 271 18.38 -40.28 42.14
CA LYS A 271 19.77 -39.81 42.06
C LYS A 271 19.93 -38.37 42.57
N ASP A 272 19.04 -37.47 42.19
CA ASP A 272 19.04 -36.07 42.64
C ASP A 272 18.84 -35.99 44.16
N SER A 273 17.95 -36.80 44.71
CA SER A 273 17.74 -36.90 46.16
C SER A 273 19.00 -37.42 46.87
N ALA A 274 19.69 -38.42 46.29
CA ALA A 274 20.94 -38.92 46.83
C ALA A 274 22.07 -37.86 46.78
N ILE A 275 22.18 -37.11 45.69
CA ILE A 275 23.13 -35.99 45.55
C ILE A 275 22.86 -34.92 46.62
N LYS A 276 21.60 -34.46 46.75
CA LYS A 276 21.22 -33.48 47.77
C LYS A 276 21.54 -33.95 49.19
N ASN A 277 21.29 -35.24 49.47
CA ASN A 277 21.63 -35.82 50.78
C ASN A 277 23.14 -35.87 51.03
N LEU A 278 23.96 -36.10 50.00
CA LEU A 278 25.43 -36.08 50.11
C LEU A 278 25.97 -34.65 50.26
N GLU A 279 25.41 -33.68 49.55
CA GLU A 279 25.74 -32.26 49.68
C GLU A 279 25.37 -31.71 51.06
N ALA A 280 24.18 -32.05 51.56
CA ALA A 280 23.75 -31.69 52.91
C ALA A 280 24.68 -32.28 54.00
N LYS A 281 25.22 -33.49 53.78
CA LYS A 281 26.20 -34.11 54.68
C LYS A 281 27.59 -33.46 54.60
N LYS A 282 27.98 -32.90 53.45
CA LYS A 282 29.25 -32.16 53.29
C LYS A 282 29.21 -30.77 53.93
N GLY A 283 28.05 -30.12 54.03
CA GLY A 283 27.88 -28.82 54.68
C GLY A 283 27.84 -28.86 56.22
N TRP A 284 28.03 -30.03 56.83
CA TRP A 284 28.11 -30.26 58.28
C TRP A 284 29.55 -30.60 58.75
N HIS A 285 30.54 -30.27 57.93
CA HIS A 285 31.97 -30.21 58.26
C HIS A 285 32.51 -28.83 57.92
#